data_AF-A0A918YMD5-F1
#
_entry.id   AF-A0A918YMD5-F1
#
_cell.length_a   1.000
_cell.length_b   1.000
_cell.length_c   1.000
_cell.angle_alpha   90.00
_cell.angle_beta   90.00
_cell.angle_gamma   90.00
#
_symmetry.space_group_name_H-M   'P 1'
#
loop_
_entity.id
_entity.type
_entity.pdbx_description
1 polymer ?
#
loop_
_entity_poly.entity_id
_entity_poly.type
_entity_poly.pdbx_seq_one_letter_code
_entity_poly.pdbx_strand_id
1 'polypeptide(L)'
;MLDKHLPLDAAADIIGELGLNGGQIRHTNKTMQRIVRNAWNRLPAARRPSTFDEFADTVPAHHWALMFEVCALSGLGRTNEACALISTARRLRTIHSDCAR
;
A
#
# COMPACT_ATOMS: atom_id res chain seq x y z
N MET A 1 0.39 -6.64 15.11
CA MET A 1 -0.96 -6.57 14.52
C MET A 1 -0.84 -5.82 13.20
N LEU A 2 -1.34 -6.42 12.12
CA LEU A 2 -1.43 -5.78 10.80
C LEU A 2 -2.57 -4.75 10.81
N ASP A 3 -2.53 -3.81 9.86
CA ASP A 3 -3.63 -2.86 9.67
C ASP A 3 -4.92 -3.58 9.24
N LYS A 4 -6.08 -3.15 9.75
CA LYS A 4 -7.38 -3.78 9.48
C LYS A 4 -7.79 -3.74 8.01
N HIS A 5 -7.27 -2.78 7.24
CA HIS A 5 -7.60 -2.61 5.82
C HIS A 5 -6.67 -3.44 4.91
N LEU A 6 -5.61 -4.05 5.45
CA LEU A 6 -4.74 -4.94 4.71
C LEU A 6 -5.39 -6.35 4.65
N PRO A 7 -5.73 -6.87 3.46
CA PRO A 7 -6.29 -8.21 3.35
C PRO A 7 -5.32 -9.26 3.90
N LEU A 8 -5.81 -10.13 4.77
CA LEU A 8 -4.98 -11.10 5.46
C LEU A 8 -4.33 -12.11 4.51
N ASP A 9 -5.06 -12.57 3.49
CA ASP A 9 -4.54 -13.52 2.51
C ASP A 9 -3.40 -12.91 1.70
N ALA A 10 -3.60 -11.71 1.15
CA ALA A 10 -2.55 -11.00 0.42
C ALA A 10 -1.33 -10.70 1.30
N ALA A 11 -1.54 -10.36 2.57
CA ALA A 11 -0.44 -10.16 3.51
C ALA A 11 0.34 -11.45 3.78
N ALA A 12 -0.37 -12.57 3.96
CA ALA A 12 0.23 -13.88 4.19
C ALA A 12 1.08 -14.32 3.00
N ASP A 13 0.57 -14.15 1.78
CA ASP A 13 1.29 -14.47 0.54
C ASP A 13 2.59 -13.65 0.44
N ILE A 14 2.51 -12.32 0.59
CA ILE A 14 3.70 -11.45 0.55
C ILE A 14 4.70 -11.81 1.65
N ILE A 15 4.24 -12.10 2.87
CA ILE A 15 5.09 -12.50 3.99
C ILE A 15 5.81 -13.81 3.69
N GLY A 16 5.10 -14.80 3.15
CA GLY A 16 5.64 -16.10 2.78
C GLY A 16 6.64 -16.01 1.65
N GLU A 17 6.29 -15.34 0.55
CA GLU A 17 7.14 -15.19 -0.64
C GLU A 17 8.43 -14.40 -0.36
N LEU A 18 8.35 -13.36 0.47
CA LEU A 18 9.50 -12.52 0.80
C LEU A 18 10.26 -12.99 2.05
N GLY A 19 9.78 -14.04 2.73
CA GLY A 19 10.41 -14.59 3.94
C GLY A 19 10.52 -13.57 5.09
N LEU A 20 9.50 -12.73 5.28
CA LEU A 20 9.58 -11.63 6.25
C LEU A 20 9.54 -12.13 7.70
N ASN A 21 10.47 -11.67 8.52
CA ASN A 21 10.42 -11.89 9.96
C ASN A 21 9.49 -10.88 10.67
N GLY A 22 9.15 -11.14 11.93
CA GLY A 22 8.22 -10.30 12.71
C GLY A 22 8.63 -8.82 12.81
N GLY A 23 9.94 -8.53 12.85
CA GLY A 23 10.46 -7.17 12.85
C GLY A 23 10.22 -6.44 11.52
N GLN A 24 10.49 -7.13 10.41
CA GLN A 24 10.24 -6.64 9.06
C GLN A 24 8.74 -6.43 8.82
N ILE A 25 7.88 -7.39 9.20
CA ILE A 25 6.42 -7.26 9.10
C ILE A 25 5.94 -6.00 9.83
N ARG A 26 6.41 -5.80 11.07
CA ARG A 26 6.03 -4.63 11.88
C ARG A 26 6.50 -3.32 11.24
N HIS A 27 7.72 -3.29 10.72
CA HIS A 27 8.28 -2.13 10.06
C HIS A 27 7.50 -1.79 8.78
N THR A 28 7.27 -2.78 7.92
CA THR A 28 6.49 -2.66 6.69
C THR A 28 5.09 -2.11 6.97
N ASN A 29 4.38 -2.68 7.93
CA ASN A 29 3.02 -2.23 8.28
C ASN A 29 3.00 -0.76 8.74
N LYS A 30 3.97 -0.34 9.56
CA LYS A 30 4.08 1.07 10.01
C LYS A 30 4.40 2.01 8.86
N THR A 31 5.29 1.61 7.95
CA THR A 31 5.68 2.44 6.81
C THR A 31 4.51 2.63 5.85
N MET A 32 3.75 1.56 5.56
CA MET A 32 2.51 1.61 4.80
C MET A 32 1.48 2.57 5.42
N GLN A 33 1.18 2.41 6.72
CA GLN A 33 0.25 3.30 7.44
C GLN A 33 0.69 4.78 7.38
N ARG A 34 2.01 5.04 7.46
CA ARG A 34 2.55 6.40 7.34
C ARG A 34 2.33 6.98 5.94
N ILE A 35 2.44 6.16 4.89
CA ILE A 35 2.18 6.60 3.51
C ILE A 35 0.71 7.04 3.37
N VAL A 36 -0.23 6.22 3.83
CA VAL A 36 -1.66 6.53 3.76
C VAL A 36 -2.00 7.78 4.58
N ARG A 37 -1.42 7.89 5.78
CA ARG A 37 -1.60 9.08 6.64
C ARG A 37 -1.03 10.34 5.98
N ASN A 38 0.12 10.24 5.33
CA ASN A 38 0.71 11.36 4.61
C ASN A 38 -0.14 11.76 3.39
N ALA A 39 -0.77 10.80 2.71
CA ALA A 39 -1.69 11.08 1.61
C ALA A 39 -2.92 11.85 2.13
N TRP A 40 -3.53 11.41 3.23
CA TRP A 40 -4.64 12.11 3.88
C TRP A 40 -4.26 13.54 4.29
N ASN A 41 -3.10 13.71 4.94
CA ASN A 41 -2.60 15.02 5.38
C ASN A 41 -2.31 15.99 4.22
N ARG A 42 -2.10 15.49 3.01
CA ARG A 42 -1.88 16.31 1.81
C ARG A 42 -3.18 16.73 1.11
N LEU A 43 -4.32 16.17 1.48
CA LEU A 43 -5.61 16.58 0.91
C LEU A 43 -5.94 18.02 1.34
N PRO A 44 -6.47 18.87 0.43
CA PRO A 44 -7.04 20.16 0.80
C PRO A 44 -8.12 19.99 1.86
N ALA A 45 -8.21 20.91 2.83
CA ALA A 45 -9.18 20.80 3.94
C ALA A 45 -10.63 20.61 3.45
N ALA A 46 -11.02 21.29 2.36
CA ALA A 46 -12.34 21.18 1.76
C ALA A 46 -12.68 19.80 1.15
N ARG A 47 -11.67 18.94 0.91
CA ARG A 47 -11.84 17.59 0.32
C ARG A 47 -11.35 16.48 1.25
N ARG A 48 -10.93 16.83 2.46
CA ARG A 48 -10.37 15.87 3.42
C ARG A 48 -11.51 15.23 4.21
N PRO A 49 -11.60 13.88 4.25
CA PRO A 49 -12.52 13.21 5.16
C PRO A 49 -12.30 13.63 6.61
N SER A 50 -13.37 13.60 7.41
CA SER A 50 -13.37 14.12 8.78
C SER A 50 -12.44 13.31 9.68
N THR A 51 -12.24 12.03 9.37
CA THR A 51 -11.28 11.16 10.07
C THR A 51 -10.30 10.49 9.12
N PHE A 52 -9.17 10.04 9.68
CA PHE A 52 -8.23 9.19 8.95
C PHE A 52 -8.87 7.85 8.55
N ASP A 53 -9.69 7.28 9.42
CA ASP A 53 -10.35 5.98 9.16
C ASP A 53 -11.31 6.09 7.97
N GLU A 54 -12.12 7.15 7.89
CA GLU A 54 -12.96 7.40 6.70
C GLU A 54 -12.15 7.47 5.42
N PHE A 55 -10.98 8.13 5.46
CA PHE A 55 -10.09 8.15 4.30
C PHE A 55 -9.52 6.77 3.99
N ALA A 56 -9.06 6.04 5.00
CA ALA A 56 -8.51 4.71 4.87
C ALA A 56 -9.52 3.72 4.27
N ASP A 57 -10.79 3.83 4.64
CA ASP A 57 -11.91 3.05 4.10
C ASP A 57 -12.14 3.30 2.61
N THR A 58 -11.78 4.48 2.09
CA THR A 58 -11.86 4.78 0.65
C THR A 58 -10.70 4.20 -0.17
N VAL A 59 -9.64 3.74 0.49
CA VAL A 59 -8.49 3.15 -0.20
C VAL A 59 -8.81 1.70 -0.56
N PRO A 60 -8.81 1.32 -1.84
CA PRO A 60 -9.08 -0.06 -2.25
C PRO A 60 -8.14 -1.07 -1.58
N ALA A 61 -8.68 -2.22 -1.20
CA ALA A 61 -7.94 -3.33 -0.58
C ALA A 61 -6.66 -3.72 -1.34
N HIS A 62 -6.71 -3.77 -2.67
CA HIS A 62 -5.55 -4.08 -3.51
C HIS A 62 -4.45 -3.02 -3.43
N HIS A 63 -4.77 -1.75 -3.18
CA HIS A 63 -3.77 -0.70 -2.95
C HIS A 63 -3.08 -0.87 -1.59
N TRP A 64 -3.79 -1.35 -0.56
CA TRP A 64 -3.16 -1.70 0.71
C TRP A 64 -2.14 -2.82 0.55
N ALA A 65 -2.51 -3.91 -0.15
CA ALA A 65 -1.59 -5.00 -0.46
C ALA A 65 -0.37 -4.52 -1.27
N LEU A 66 -0.59 -3.74 -2.33
CA LEU A 66 0.47 -3.15 -3.14
C LEU A 66 1.43 -2.28 -2.32
N MET A 67 0.91 -1.41 -1.46
CA MET A 67 1.75 -0.56 -0.60
C MET A 67 2.55 -1.39 0.40
N PHE A 68 1.95 -2.45 0.97
CA PHE A 68 2.63 -3.37 1.86
C PHE A 68 3.80 -4.06 1.16
N GLU A 69 3.57 -4.61 -0.04
CA GLU A 69 4.60 -5.28 -0.84
C GLU A 69 5.75 -4.34 -1.23
N VAL A 70 5.42 -3.14 -1.72
CA VAL A 70 6.42 -2.11 -2.05
C VAL A 70 7.26 -1.73 -0.83
N CYS A 71 6.62 -1.58 0.35
CA CYS A 71 7.33 -1.29 1.59
C CYS A 71 8.23 -2.46 2.02
N ALA A 72 7.78 -3.71 1.84
CA ALA A 72 8.54 -4.90 2.17
C ALA A 72 9.78 -5.03 1.28
N LEU A 73 9.60 -4.95 -0.05
CA LEU A 73 10.69 -4.97 -1.02
C LEU A 73 11.71 -3.86 -0.74
N SER A 74 11.24 -2.65 -0.46
CA SER A 74 12.12 -1.52 -0.10
C SER A 74 12.89 -1.79 1.20
N GLY A 75 12.23 -2.36 2.22
CA GLY A 75 12.86 -2.74 3.49
C GLY A 75 13.90 -3.85 3.36
N LEU A 76 13.79 -4.70 2.34
CA LEU A 76 14.77 -5.73 1.98
C LEU A 76 15.90 -5.20 1.07
N GLY A 77 15.90 -3.92 0.68
CA GLY A 77 16.84 -3.36 -0.28
C GLY A 77 16.59 -3.76 -1.74
N ARG A 78 15.45 -4.39 -2.04
CA ARG A 78 15.02 -4.81 -3.39
C ARG A 78 14.36 -3.64 -4.13
N THR A 79 15.06 -2.49 -4.19
CA THR A 79 14.52 -1.23 -4.72
C THR A 79 14.09 -1.33 -6.18
N ASN A 80 14.82 -2.10 -7.01
CA ASN A 80 14.48 -2.28 -8.41
C ASN A 80 13.11 -2.94 -8.60
N GLU A 81 12.80 -3.94 -7.76
CA GLU A 81 11.52 -4.64 -7.80
C GLU A 81 10.39 -3.79 -7.28
N ALA A 82 10.62 -3.05 -6.19
CA ALA A 82 9.67 -2.06 -5.69
C ALA A 82 9.32 -1.00 -6.77
N CYS A 83 10.34 -0.49 -7.48
CA CYS A 83 10.16 0.45 -8.59
C CYS A 83 9.41 -0.17 -9.78
N ALA A 84 9.74 -1.43 -10.14
CA ALA A 84 9.06 -2.16 -11.20
C ALA A 84 7.58 -2.35 -10.86
N LEU A 85 7.27 -2.77 -9.63
CA LEU A 85 5.91 -2.98 -9.15
C LEU A 85 5.08 -1.68 -9.16
N ILE A 86 5.66 -0.56 -8.67
CA ILE A 86 5.03 0.77 -8.76
C ILE A 86 4.75 1.15 -10.23
N SER A 87 5.72 0.92 -11.11
CA SER A 87 5.61 1.28 -12.53
C SER A 87 4.51 0.46 -13.22
N THR A 88 4.44 -0.83 -12.95
CA THR A 88 3.40 -1.73 -13.46
C THR A 88 2.02 -1.34 -12.95
N ALA A 89 1.87 -1.09 -11.64
CA ALA A 89 0.61 -0.65 -11.06
C ALA A 89 0.11 0.68 -11.68
N ARG A 90 1.02 1.63 -11.95
CA ARG A 90 0.69 2.88 -12.65
C ARG A 90 0.23 2.63 -14.08
N ARG A 91 0.93 1.78 -14.85
CA ARG A 91 0.55 1.45 -16.23
C ARG A 91 -0.82 0.78 -16.31
N LEU A 92 -1.10 -0.17 -15.41
CA LEU A 92 -2.39 -0.84 -15.34
C LEU A 92 -3.53 0.13 -15.05
N ARG A 93 -3.29 1.12 -14.18
CA ARG A 93 -4.26 2.18 -13.90
C ARG A 93 -4.55 3.04 -15.14
N THR A 94 -3.52 3.39 -15.92
CA THR A 94 -3.68 4.14 -17.18
C THR A 94 -4.52 3.34 -18.19
N ILE A 95 -4.23 2.04 -18.35
CA ILE A 95 -4.98 1.16 -19.26
C ILE A 95 -6.45 1.04 -18.84
N HIS A 96 -6.73 0.91 -17.54
CA HIS A 96 -8.10 0.83 -17.04
C HIS A 96 -8.90 2.13 -17.22
N SER A 97 -8.25 3.29 -17.14
CA SER A 97 -8.92 4.57 -17.42
C SER A 97 -9.18 4.82 -18.91
N ASP A 98 -8.38 4.24 -19.79
CA ASP A 98 -8.54 4.41 -21.25
C ASP A 98 -9.63 3.48 -21.83
N CYS A 99 -9.88 2.32 -21.22
CA CYS A 99 -10.99 1.43 -21.60
C CYS A 99 -12.37 1.87 -21.08
N ALA A 100 -12.44 2.86 -20.19
CA ALA A 100 -13.68 3.35 -19.60
C ALA A 100 -14.24 4.61 -20.28
N ARG A 101 -13.71 4.99 -21.44
CA ARG A 101 -14.18 6.08 -22.30
C ARG A 101 -14.84 5.55 -23.56
#